data_AF-A0A060CHB9-F1
#
_entry.id   AF-A0A060CHB9-F1
#
_cell.length_a   1.000
_cell.length_b   1.000
_cell.length_c   1.000
_cell.angle_alpha   90.00
_cell.angle_beta   90.00
_cell.angle_gamma   90.00
#
_symmetry.space_group_name_H-M   'P 1'
#
loop_
_entity.id
_entity.type
_entity.pdbx_description
1 polymer ?
#
loop_
_entity_poly.entity_id
_entity_poly.type
_entity_poly.pdbx_seq_one_letter_code
_entity_poly.pdbx_strand_id
1 'polypeptide(L)' 'MKRVPVNDHAVESTFIIASGSLIPRVNLERIGLMLDDFFIDFVDVEWCLRARNYNLISYINPHVNME' A
#
# COMPACT_ATOMS: atom_id res chain seq x y z
N MET A 1 15.36 8.98 -3.17
CA MET A 1 14.23 8.30 -3.83
C MET A 1 14.75 7.61 -5.07
N LYS A 2 14.57 6.29 -5.20
CA LYS A 2 15.02 5.52 -6.38
C LYS A 2 13.89 5.53 -7.42
N ARG A 3 14.17 6.00 -8.64
CA ARG A 3 13.23 5.85 -9.77
C ARG A 3 13.36 4.44 -10.32
N VAL A 4 12.23 3.77 -10.50
CA VAL A 4 12.15 2.41 -11.07
C VAL A 4 11.28 2.48 -12.32
N PRO A 5 11.74 1.98 -13.47
CA PRO A 5 10.90 1.92 -14.66
C PRO A 5 9.72 0.97 -14.45
N VAL A 6 8.55 1.36 -14.94
CA VAL A 6 7.37 0.47 -14.98
C VAL A 6 7.63 -0.58 -16.05
N ASN A 7 7.57 -1.86 -15.68
CA ASN A 7 7.73 -3.01 -16.58
C ASN A 7 6.50 -3.92 -16.47
N ASP A 8 6.50 -5.09 -17.10
CA ASP A 8 5.34 -6.01 -17.09
C ASP A 8 5.12 -6.76 -15.76
N HIS A 9 5.97 -6.53 -14.75
CA HIS A 9 5.92 -7.22 -13.46
C HIS A 9 5.50 -6.28 -12.34
N ALA A 10 4.87 -6.86 -11.31
CA ALA A 10 4.56 -6.13 -10.10
C ALA A 10 5.85 -5.62 -9.43
N VAL A 11 5.87 -4.33 -9.06
CA VAL A 11 7.05 -3.69 -8.45
C VAL A 11 6.80 -3.52 -6.96
N GLU A 12 7.70 -4.01 -6.12
CA GLU A 12 7.60 -3.79 -4.67
C GLU A 12 7.71 -2.30 -4.33
N SER A 13 6.85 -1.85 -3.40
CA SER A 13 6.91 -0.50 -2.83
C SER A 13 6.95 -0.55 -1.30
N THR A 14 7.49 0.52 -0.71
CA THR A 14 7.45 0.71 0.74
C THR A 14 6.03 1.01 1.23
N PHE A 15 5.31 1.85 0.50
CA PHE A 15 3.93 2.24 0.75
C PHE A 15 3.22 2.55 -0.58
N ILE A 16 1.89 2.50 -0.58
CA ILE A 16 1.02 2.81 -1.72
C ILE A 16 -0.01 3.82 -1.20
N ILE A 17 -0.30 4.87 -1.98
CA ILE A 17 -1.29 5.87 -1.58
C ILE A 17 -2.63 5.20 -1.23
N ALA A 18 -3.29 5.68 -0.17
CA ALA A 18 -4.49 5.04 0.35
C ALA A 18 -5.62 4.96 -0.70
N SER A 19 -5.83 6.04 -1.45
CA SER A 19 -6.81 6.09 -2.55
C SER A 19 -6.50 5.14 -3.69
N GLY A 20 -5.25 4.69 -3.81
CA GLY A 20 -4.76 3.85 -4.88
C GLY A 20 -4.54 2.39 -4.51
N SER A 21 -5.01 1.97 -3.33
CA SER A 21 -4.70 0.68 -2.75
C SER A 21 -5.86 -0.30 -2.89
N LEU A 22 -5.56 -1.50 -3.39
CA LEU A 22 -6.44 -2.66 -3.27
C LEU A 22 -5.94 -3.54 -2.13
N ILE A 23 -6.75 -3.70 -1.08
CA ILE A 23 -6.36 -4.42 0.13
C ILE A 23 -7.29 -5.63 0.32
N PRO A 24 -6.77 -6.86 0.44
CA PRO A 24 -7.58 -8.01 0.81
C PRO A 24 -8.29 -7.78 2.15
N ARG A 25 -9.60 -8.03 2.23
CA ARG A 25 -10.39 -7.87 3.47
C ARG A 25 -9.75 -8.57 4.68
N VAL A 26 -9.24 -9.78 4.50
CA VAL A 26 -8.57 -10.56 5.56
C VAL A 26 -7.37 -9.82 6.17
N ASN A 27 -6.68 -8.99 5.39
CA ASN A 27 -5.55 -8.20 5.89
C ASN A 27 -6.04 -7.01 6.73
N LEU A 28 -7.15 -6.38 6.37
CA LEU A 28 -7.78 -5.33 7.20
C LEU A 28 -8.27 -5.90 8.52
N GLU A 29 -8.84 -7.10 8.52
CA GLU A 29 -9.29 -7.78 9.75
C GLU A 29 -8.12 -8.18 10.65
N ARG A 30 -7.00 -8.58 10.05
CA ARG A 30 -5.80 -8.99 10.79
C ARG A 30 -5.00 -7.81 11.36
N ILE A 31 -4.86 -6.73 10.58
CA ILE A 31 -4.01 -5.59 10.93
C ILE A 31 -4.79 -4.50 11.67
N GLY A 32 -6.08 -4.34 11.35
CA GLY A 32 -6.90 -3.18 11.66
C GLY A 32 -7.00 -2.21 10.49
N LEU A 33 -7.99 -1.32 10.54
CA LEU A 33 -8.18 -0.28 9.52
C LEU A 33 -7.04 0.76 9.53
N MET A 34 -7.02 1.60 8.49
CA MET A 34 -6.20 2.82 8.45
C MET A 34 -6.65 3.77 9.56
N LEU A 35 -5.70 4.44 10.20
CA LEU A 35 -5.97 5.41 11.27
C LEU A 35 -6.41 6.74 10.65
N ASP A 36 -7.66 7.12 10.92
CA ASP A 36 -8.28 8.35 10.44
C ASP A 36 -7.69 9.62 11.08
N ASP A 37 -7.06 9.51 12.24
CA ASP A 37 -6.28 10.58 12.88
C ASP A 37 -5.16 11.15 11.98
N PHE A 38 -4.62 10.34 11.07
CA PHE A 38 -3.61 10.72 10.08
C PHE A 38 -4.23 11.23 8.78
N PHE A 39 -5.46 11.75 8.81
CA PHE A 39 -6.24 12.16 7.63
C PHE A 39 -5.39 12.76 6.50
N ILE A 40 -5.35 12.05 5.35
CA ILE A 40 -4.49 12.30 4.18
C ILE A 40 -2.99 12.11 4.46
N ASP A 41 -2.44 12.82 5.44
CA ASP A 41 -1.02 12.84 5.73
C ASP A 41 -0.58 11.60 6.54
N PHE A 42 0.25 10.75 5.94
CA PHE A 42 0.82 9.53 6.54
C PHE A 42 -0.16 8.37 6.79
N VAL A 43 -1.45 8.52 6.48
CA VAL A 43 -2.44 7.43 6.63
C VAL A 43 -2.02 6.15 5.89
N ASP A 44 -1.42 6.30 4.71
CA ASP A 44 -0.87 5.22 3.89
C ASP A 44 0.48 4.71 4.40
N VAL A 45 1.38 5.63 4.76
CA VAL A 45 2.71 5.31 5.29
C VAL A 45 2.60 4.49 6.56
N GLU A 46 1.79 4.92 7.53
CA GLU A 46 1.57 4.20 8.79
C GLU A 46 1.06 2.79 8.51
N TRP A 47 -0.02 2.68 7.74
CA TRP A 47 -0.69 1.39 7.56
C TRP A 47 0.20 0.39 6.81
N CYS A 48 0.91 0.83 5.78
CA CYS A 48 1.87 -0.02 5.05
C CYS A 48 3.06 -0.45 5.93
N LEU A 49 3.57 0.43 6.80
CA LEU A 49 4.62 0.07 7.75
C LEU A 49 4.11 -0.93 8.80
N ARG A 50 2.90 -0.73 9.31
CA ARG A 50 2.25 -1.68 10.23
C ARG A 50 2.01 -3.03 9.54
N ALA A 51 1.56 -3.04 8.29
CA ALA A 51 1.38 -4.26 7.49
C ALA A 51 2.70 -5.03 7.29
N ARG A 52 3.82 -4.33 7.10
CA ARG A 52 5.16 -4.96 7.01
C ARG A 52 5.53 -5.74 8.28
N ASN A 53 5.11 -5.28 9.47
CA ASN A 53 5.31 -6.03 10.72
C ASN A 53 4.52 -7.36 10.77
N TYR A 54 3.53 -7.53 9.88
CA TYR A 54 2.81 -8.79 9.67
C TYR A 54 3.35 -9.62 8.51
N ASN A 55 4.54 -9.29 7.98
CA ASN A 55 5.15 -9.88 6.77
C ASN A 55 4.30 -9.70 5.50
N LEU A 56 3.52 -8.62 5.42
CA LEU A 56 2.77 -8.27 4.22
C LEU A 56 3.52 -7.19 3.44
N ILE A 57 3.68 -7.41 2.13
CA ILE A 57 4.45 -6.55 1.22
C ILE A 57 3.47 -5.82 0.28
N SER A 58 3.77 -4.55 0.00
CA SER A 58 3.01 -3.74 -0.94
C SER A 58 3.60 -3.79 -2.34
N TYR A 59 2.76 -3.91 -3.36
CA TYR A 59 3.18 -3.96 -4.77
C TYR A 59 2.38 -2.98 -5.62
N ILE A 60 3.05 -2.38 -6.60
CA ILE A 60 2.44 -1.60 -7.68
C ILE A 60 2.14 -2.55 -8.83
N ASN A 61 0.89 -2.58 -9.30
CA ASN A 61 0.51 -3.34 -10.48
C ASN A 61 0.60 -2.44 -11.73
N PRO A 62 1.53 -2.70 -12.67
CA PRO A 62 1.73 -1.86 -13.85
C PRO A 62 0.59 -1.94 -14.88
N HIS A 63 -0.27 -2.96 -14.77
CA HIS A 63 -1.37 -3.22 -15.71
C HIS A 63 -2.70 -2.59 -15.27
N VAL A 64 -2.72 -1.92 -14.12
CA VAL A 64 -3.93 -1.31 -13.56
C VAL A 64 -3.75 0.20 -13.54
N ASN A 65 -4.59 0.87 -14.30
CA ASN A 65 -4.79 2.31 -14.18
C ASN A 65 -6.08 2.55 -13.38
N MET A 66 -6.05 3.52 -12.47
CA MET A 66 -7.24 3.98 -11.77
C MET A 66 -7.77 5.22 -12.48
N GLU A 67 -9.04 5.19 -12.86
CA GLU A 67 -9.77 6.29 -13.49
C GLU A 67 -10.45 7.20 -12.45
#